data_AF-A0A417Z167-F1
#
_entry.id   AF-A0A417Z167-F1
#
_cell.length_a   1.000
_cell.length_b   1.000
_cell.length_c   1.000
_cell.angle_alpha   90.00
_cell.angle_beta   90.00
_cell.angle_gamma   90.00
#
_symmetry.space_group_name_H-M   'P 1'
#
loop_
_entity.id
_entity.type
_entity.pdbx_description
1 polymer ?
#
loop_
_entity_poly.entity_id
_entity_poly.type
_entity_poly.pdbx_seq_one_letter_code
_entity_poly.pdbx_strand_id
1 'polypeptide(L)'
;MNESGASAHPGEGSSDYAPVSLNDGHIEGTGALPDRFENPGLPPHVHRLGDEDPAAAKRSERQVATLFIMSMLATVLFVVAYFAIDKNSVMTIPFVGPTKALHFVLGFTLALSLLGIGLGAVHWAKTLMPDEEVIEERHELKSDDEAWEAAANIMTGGAEAAQLKRRPLLKWTLGGALGLFAVPVALPLLGGLGPMPKLDLVKTMWDTKINGRGRRLMRDPEGTAIRASDVTLGSVFHVLPEGVNDTEHPLNEKAKASVLLVRLDEAKIKSERQRQWGVDGIVAYSKICTHVGCPVGLYEQQTHHLLCPCHQSTFDMTDDCKVIFGPAKRPLPQLKISVDDEGYLVADQGFKRPVGPSFWEDNGKELKS
;
A
#
# COMPACT_ATOMS: atom_id res chain seq x y z
N MET A 1 0.73 -38.45 7.48
CA MET A 1 0.36 -39.67 8.23
C MET A 1 0.64 -40.87 7.34
N ASN A 2 1.81 -41.47 7.53
CA ASN A 2 2.19 -42.82 7.12
C ASN A 2 3.48 -43.09 7.89
N GLU A 3 3.31 -43.48 9.15
CA GLU A 3 4.36 -44.06 9.96
C GLU A 3 4.41 -45.54 9.62
N SER A 4 5.38 -45.96 8.81
CA SER A 4 5.76 -47.36 8.71
C SER A 4 7.01 -47.56 9.54
N GLY A 5 6.83 -48.17 10.72
CA GLY A 5 7.92 -48.54 11.61
C GLY A 5 8.90 -49.49 10.93
N ALA A 6 10.15 -49.06 10.83
CA ALA A 6 11.29 -49.94 10.58
C ALA A 6 11.80 -50.40 11.95
N SER A 7 11.55 -51.67 12.29
CA SER A 7 12.20 -52.32 13.42
C SER A 7 13.65 -52.64 13.05
N ALA A 8 14.61 -51.90 13.63
CA ALA A 8 16.03 -52.23 13.51
C ALA A 8 16.36 -53.41 14.45
N HIS A 9 16.94 -54.48 13.89
CA HIS A 9 17.56 -55.54 14.67
C HIS A 9 18.79 -55.01 15.43
N PRO A 10 19.08 -55.49 16.65
CA PRO A 10 20.19 -54.99 17.46
C PRO A 10 21.49 -55.58 16.92
N GLY A 11 22.21 -54.81 16.12
CA GLY A 11 23.62 -55.06 15.82
C GLY A 11 24.50 -54.45 16.90
N GLU A 12 25.48 -55.22 17.38
CA GLU A 12 26.51 -54.77 18.31
C GLU A 12 27.30 -53.59 17.70
N GLY A 13 26.95 -52.38 18.11
CA GLY A 13 27.60 -51.12 17.73
C GLY A 13 27.20 -50.06 18.76
N SER A 14 28.14 -49.22 19.17
CA SER A 14 28.07 -48.35 20.35
C SER A 14 26.72 -47.63 20.55
N SER A 15 26.32 -47.49 21.82
CA SER A 15 25.10 -46.85 22.31
C SER A 15 24.95 -45.35 21.99
N ASP A 16 25.82 -44.77 21.18
CA ASP A 16 25.95 -43.32 21.03
C ASP A 16 25.10 -42.73 19.89
N TYR A 17 24.36 -43.55 19.15
CA TYR A 17 23.58 -43.14 17.97
C TYR A 17 22.10 -43.56 18.00
N ALA A 18 21.49 -43.64 19.18
CA ALA A 18 20.03 -43.78 19.27
C ALA A 18 19.34 -42.43 18.97
N PRO A 19 18.21 -42.39 18.24
CA PRO A 19 17.46 -41.15 18.00
C PRO A 19 16.91 -40.60 19.30
N VAL A 20 17.29 -39.36 19.65
CA VAL A 20 16.90 -38.70 20.90
C VAL A 20 15.52 -38.07 20.75
N SER A 21 14.59 -38.35 21.67
CA SER A 21 13.25 -37.74 21.68
C SER A 21 13.31 -36.33 22.27
N LEU A 22 12.57 -35.38 21.70
CA LEU A 22 12.48 -33.99 22.19
C LEU A 22 11.98 -33.88 23.65
N ASN A 23 11.36 -34.94 24.18
CA ASN A 23 10.87 -35.00 25.56
C ASN A 23 11.93 -35.47 26.56
N ASP A 24 13.10 -35.94 26.12
CA ASP A 24 14.10 -36.58 27.00
C ASP A 24 15.02 -35.58 27.72
N GLY A 25 14.82 -34.27 27.52
CA GLY A 25 15.69 -33.23 28.09
C GLY A 25 17.09 -33.21 27.45
N HIS A 26 17.86 -32.14 27.71
CA HIS A 26 19.22 -32.04 27.18
C HIS A 26 20.12 -33.09 27.84
N ILE A 27 20.63 -34.03 27.04
CA ILE A 27 21.70 -34.94 27.48
C ILE A 27 22.96 -34.10 27.67
N GLU A 28 23.37 -33.85 28.92
CA GLU A 28 24.65 -33.21 29.23
C GLU A 28 25.80 -34.18 28.94
N GLY A 29 26.46 -34.00 27.81
CA GLY A 29 27.65 -34.78 27.45
C GLY A 29 28.79 -34.54 28.44
N THR A 30 29.32 -35.61 29.04
CA THR A 30 30.38 -35.57 30.08
C THR A 30 31.80 -35.46 29.51
N GLY A 31 31.96 -35.16 28.22
CA GLY A 31 33.25 -35.00 27.55
C GLY A 31 33.69 -33.54 27.42
N ALA A 32 35.00 -33.28 27.45
CA ALA A 32 35.55 -31.98 27.08
C ALA A 32 35.19 -31.67 25.61
N LEU A 33 34.71 -30.46 25.34
CA LEU A 33 34.45 -30.01 23.98
C LEU A 33 35.78 -30.07 23.18
N PRO A 34 35.80 -30.69 21.99
CA PRO A 34 37.02 -30.75 21.19
C PRO A 34 37.45 -29.35 20.75
N ASP A 35 38.76 -29.09 20.69
CA ASP A 35 39.32 -27.80 20.26
C ASP A 35 38.92 -27.40 18.84
N ARG A 36 38.55 -28.39 18.01
CA ARG A 36 37.99 -28.19 16.66
C ARG A 36 37.05 -29.34 16.32
N PHE A 37 35.88 -29.02 15.79
CA PHE A 37 35.01 -30.00 15.14
C PHE A 37 35.61 -30.35 13.77
N GLU A 38 35.95 -31.63 13.56
CA GLU A 38 36.30 -32.12 12.23
C GLU A 38 35.04 -32.20 11.36
N ASN A 39 35.15 -31.77 10.10
CA ASN A 39 34.03 -31.85 9.17
C ASN A 39 33.72 -33.35 8.93
N PRO A 40 32.53 -33.85 9.30
CA PRO A 40 32.19 -35.27 9.15
C PRO A 40 32.07 -35.71 7.68
N GLY A 41 32.23 -34.79 6.72
CA GLY A 41 32.07 -35.06 5.30
C GLY A 41 30.60 -35.20 4.89
N LEU A 42 30.37 -35.55 3.64
CA LEU A 42 29.03 -35.86 3.15
C LEU A 42 28.62 -37.29 3.57
N PRO A 43 27.36 -37.52 3.96
CA PRO A 43 26.85 -38.86 4.16
C PRO A 43 26.90 -39.66 2.84
N PRO A 44 26.86 -41.00 2.90
CA PRO A 44 26.80 -41.81 1.68
C PRO A 44 25.55 -41.49 0.87
N HIS A 45 25.73 -41.34 -0.45
CA HIS A 45 24.64 -41.06 -1.39
C HIS A 45 23.59 -42.18 -1.33
N VAL A 46 22.31 -41.79 -1.24
CA VAL A 46 21.19 -42.73 -1.15
C VAL A 46 20.52 -42.85 -2.51
N HIS A 47 20.75 -43.97 -3.19
CA HIS A 47 20.11 -44.26 -4.47
C HIS A 47 18.59 -44.36 -4.34
N ARG A 48 17.89 -43.90 -5.37
CA ARG A 48 16.43 -43.99 -5.45
C ARG A 48 16.03 -45.28 -6.13
N LEU A 49 14.77 -45.66 -5.94
CA LEU A 49 14.19 -46.84 -6.60
C LEU A 49 14.29 -46.77 -8.14
N GLY A 50 14.26 -45.58 -8.73
CA GLY A 50 14.41 -45.39 -10.17
C GLY A 50 15.85 -45.58 -10.68
N ASP A 51 16.85 -45.47 -9.81
CA ASP A 51 18.25 -45.67 -10.17
C ASP A 51 18.61 -47.17 -10.19
N GLU A 52 17.92 -47.98 -9.38
CA GLU A 52 18.14 -49.43 -9.26
C GLU A 52 17.19 -50.28 -10.12
N ASP A 53 15.91 -49.88 -10.25
CA ASP A 53 14.88 -50.63 -10.98
C ASP A 53 14.40 -49.89 -12.26
N PRO A 54 14.71 -50.40 -13.46
CA PRO A 54 14.24 -49.84 -14.73
C PRO A 54 12.71 -49.75 -14.85
N ALA A 55 11.97 -50.66 -14.22
CA ALA A 55 10.50 -50.63 -14.24
C ALA A 55 9.94 -49.49 -13.37
N ALA A 56 10.57 -49.21 -12.22
CA ALA A 56 10.26 -48.05 -11.39
C ALA A 56 10.57 -46.74 -12.13
N ALA A 57 11.71 -46.64 -12.80
CA ALA A 57 12.07 -45.48 -13.62
C ALA A 57 11.03 -45.21 -14.73
N LYS A 58 10.60 -46.25 -15.47
CA LYS A 58 9.59 -46.12 -16.52
C LYS A 58 8.23 -45.67 -15.99
N ARG A 59 7.89 -46.04 -14.76
CA ARG A 59 6.65 -45.60 -14.09
C ARG A 59 6.73 -44.10 -13.76
N SER A 60 7.83 -43.66 -13.16
CA SER A 60 8.05 -42.24 -12.85
C SER A 60 8.05 -41.38 -14.12
N GLU A 61 8.69 -41.84 -15.20
CA GLU A 61 8.67 -41.16 -16.51
C GLU A 61 7.23 -40.93 -17.01
N ARG A 62 6.38 -41.96 -16.93
CA ARG A 62 4.97 -41.84 -17.32
C ARG A 62 4.20 -40.86 -16.44
N GLN A 63 4.48 -40.83 -15.14
CA GLN A 63 3.84 -39.90 -14.19
C GLN A 63 4.24 -38.45 -14.50
N VAL A 64 5.53 -38.18 -14.70
CA VAL A 64 6.06 -36.87 -15.13
C VAL A 64 5.43 -36.44 -16.45
N ALA A 65 5.45 -37.31 -17.46
CA ALA A 65 4.88 -37.03 -18.77
C ALA A 65 3.37 -36.73 -18.69
N THR A 66 2.63 -37.44 -17.84
CA THR A 66 1.19 -37.19 -17.63
C THR A 66 0.94 -35.80 -17.05
N LEU A 67 1.76 -35.37 -16.08
CA LEU A 67 1.65 -34.03 -15.48
C LEU A 67 1.96 -32.91 -16.48
N PHE A 68 2.97 -33.10 -17.34
CA PHE A 68 3.27 -32.16 -18.41
C PHE A 68 2.19 -32.14 -19.50
N ILE A 69 1.64 -33.29 -19.89
CA ILE A 69 0.52 -33.37 -20.85
C ILE A 69 -0.71 -32.67 -20.28
N MET A 70 -1.04 -32.88 -18.99
CA MET A 70 -2.11 -32.16 -18.31
C MET A 70 -1.92 -30.64 -18.41
N SER A 71 -0.68 -30.16 -18.21
CA SER A 71 -0.37 -28.74 -18.36
C SER A 71 -0.57 -28.23 -19.79
N MET A 72 -0.10 -28.98 -20.79
CA MET A 72 -0.26 -28.63 -22.20
C MET A 72 -1.75 -28.53 -22.57
N LEU A 73 -2.56 -29.51 -22.18
CA LEU A 73 -4.00 -29.53 -22.42
C LEU A 73 -4.70 -28.36 -21.73
N ALA A 74 -4.35 -28.07 -20.47
CA ALA A 74 -4.91 -26.94 -19.73
C ALA A 74 -4.56 -25.60 -20.38
N THR A 75 -3.35 -25.45 -20.92
CA THR A 75 -2.90 -24.25 -21.65
C THR A 75 -3.67 -24.06 -22.96
N VAL A 76 -3.86 -25.13 -23.73
CA VAL A 76 -4.70 -25.08 -24.94
C VAL A 76 -6.13 -24.70 -24.57
N LEU A 77 -6.69 -25.30 -23.51
CA LEU A 77 -8.04 -24.99 -23.03
C LEU A 77 -8.16 -23.53 -22.57
N PHE A 78 -7.13 -22.96 -21.93
CA PHE A 78 -7.10 -21.54 -21.57
C PHE A 78 -7.23 -20.65 -22.81
N VAL A 79 -6.44 -20.91 -23.85
CA VAL A 79 -6.47 -20.12 -25.10
C VAL A 79 -7.82 -20.26 -25.80
N VAL A 80 -8.35 -21.49 -25.89
CA VAL A 80 -9.67 -21.73 -26.50
C VAL A 80 -10.77 -21.04 -25.70
N ALA A 81 -10.77 -21.16 -24.37
CA ALA A 81 -11.77 -20.55 -23.50
C ALA A 81 -11.78 -19.03 -23.59
N TYR A 82 -10.61 -18.41 -23.76
CA TYR A 82 -10.49 -16.95 -23.92
C TYR A 82 -11.31 -16.41 -25.10
N PHE A 83 -11.35 -17.12 -26.22
CA PHE A 83 -12.10 -16.72 -27.41
C PHE A 83 -13.50 -17.33 -27.50
N ALA A 84 -13.72 -18.52 -26.92
CA ALA A 84 -14.97 -19.25 -27.06
C ALA A 84 -16.04 -18.84 -26.04
N ILE A 85 -15.67 -18.30 -24.88
CA ILE A 85 -16.61 -17.96 -23.81
C ILE A 85 -16.95 -16.46 -23.85
N ASP A 86 -18.25 -16.16 -23.95
CA ASP A 86 -18.73 -14.78 -23.91
C ASP A 86 -18.50 -14.12 -22.53
N LYS A 87 -18.01 -12.88 -22.54
CA LYS A 87 -17.67 -12.08 -21.35
C LYS A 87 -18.83 -11.82 -20.38
N ASN A 88 -20.07 -11.92 -20.85
CA ASN A 88 -21.27 -11.71 -20.04
C ASN A 88 -21.85 -13.01 -19.48
N SER A 89 -21.39 -14.16 -19.96
CA SER A 89 -21.85 -15.48 -19.50
C SER A 89 -21.61 -15.66 -18.00
N VAL A 90 -22.66 -16.09 -17.30
CA VAL A 90 -22.64 -16.40 -15.88
C VAL A 90 -22.77 -17.90 -15.70
N MET A 91 -21.94 -18.47 -14.83
CA MET A 91 -21.99 -19.87 -14.44
C MET A 91 -22.19 -19.95 -12.91
N THR A 92 -23.03 -20.88 -12.48
CA THR A 92 -23.23 -21.16 -11.05
C THR A 92 -22.33 -22.30 -10.64
N ILE A 93 -21.41 -22.04 -9.71
CA ILE A 93 -20.50 -23.05 -9.16
C ILE A 93 -21.06 -23.51 -7.81
N PRO A 94 -21.12 -24.82 -7.55
CA PRO A 94 -21.48 -25.35 -6.23
C PRO A 94 -20.64 -24.68 -5.13
N PHE A 95 -21.27 -24.28 -4.01
CA PHE A 95 -20.65 -23.64 -2.84
C PHE A 95 -20.08 -22.22 -3.01
N VAL A 96 -19.88 -21.72 -4.25
CA VAL A 96 -19.35 -20.37 -4.52
C VAL A 96 -20.45 -19.40 -4.96
N GLY A 97 -21.43 -19.88 -5.71
CA GLY A 97 -22.52 -19.05 -6.25
C GLY A 97 -22.29 -18.57 -7.69
N PRO A 98 -23.05 -17.57 -8.16
CA PRO A 98 -22.98 -17.09 -9.55
C PRO A 98 -21.70 -16.28 -9.78
N THR A 99 -20.90 -16.70 -10.76
CA THR A 99 -19.67 -16.01 -11.15
C THR A 99 -19.57 -15.89 -12.66
N LYS A 100 -18.67 -15.03 -13.14
CA LYS A 100 -18.42 -14.87 -14.59
C LYS A 100 -17.70 -16.12 -15.10
N ALA A 101 -18.34 -16.82 -16.05
CA ALA A 101 -17.86 -18.09 -16.59
C ALA A 101 -16.44 -17.96 -17.15
N LEU A 102 -16.17 -16.87 -17.88
CA LEU A 102 -14.87 -16.59 -18.47
C LEU A 102 -13.77 -16.51 -17.40
N HIS A 103 -13.94 -15.70 -16.34
CA HIS A 103 -12.92 -15.55 -15.30
C HIS A 103 -12.65 -16.86 -14.57
N PHE A 104 -13.69 -17.63 -14.28
CA PHE A 104 -13.54 -18.91 -13.62
C PHE A 104 -12.76 -19.91 -14.48
N VAL A 105 -13.14 -20.09 -15.74
CA VAL A 105 -12.49 -21.06 -16.64
C VAL A 105 -11.04 -20.66 -16.91
N LEU A 106 -10.77 -19.37 -17.13
CA LEU A 106 -9.39 -18.89 -17.30
C LEU A 106 -8.55 -19.13 -16.04
N GLY A 107 -9.08 -18.81 -14.85
CA GLY A 107 -8.39 -19.05 -13.60
C GLY A 107 -8.09 -20.53 -13.37
N PHE A 108 -9.09 -21.40 -13.59
CA PHE A 108 -8.97 -22.84 -13.38
C PHE A 108 -7.98 -23.50 -14.35
N THR A 109 -8.04 -23.17 -15.65
CA THR A 109 -7.14 -23.72 -16.67
C THR A 109 -5.71 -23.23 -16.49
N LEU A 110 -5.52 -21.97 -16.10
CA LEU A 110 -4.21 -21.45 -15.74
C LEU A 110 -3.64 -22.17 -14.51
N ALA A 111 -4.46 -22.39 -13.47
CA ALA A 111 -4.04 -23.11 -12.27
C ALA A 111 -3.59 -24.54 -12.60
N LEU A 112 -4.36 -25.29 -13.39
CA LEU A 112 -3.98 -26.64 -13.83
C LEU A 112 -2.71 -26.65 -14.69
N SER A 113 -2.54 -25.66 -15.56
CA SER A 113 -1.34 -25.50 -16.38
C SER A 113 -0.08 -25.35 -15.52
N LEU A 114 -0.09 -24.38 -14.60
CA LEU A 114 1.05 -24.12 -13.72
C LEU A 114 1.29 -25.26 -12.73
N LEU A 115 0.23 -25.86 -12.19
CA LEU A 115 0.32 -27.00 -11.29
C LEU A 115 0.95 -28.22 -11.99
N GLY A 116 0.57 -28.49 -13.24
CA GLY A 116 1.16 -29.58 -14.02
C GLY A 116 2.64 -29.38 -14.30
N ILE A 117 3.07 -28.15 -14.61
CA ILE A 117 4.50 -27.81 -14.77
C ILE A 117 5.24 -27.99 -13.44
N GLY A 118 4.73 -27.39 -12.36
CA GLY A 118 5.38 -27.41 -11.05
C GLY A 118 5.51 -28.82 -10.47
N LEU A 119 4.41 -29.57 -10.42
CA LEU A 119 4.42 -30.96 -9.95
C LEU A 119 5.23 -31.87 -10.87
N GLY A 120 5.13 -31.68 -12.19
CA GLY A 120 5.91 -32.45 -13.17
C GLY A 120 7.41 -32.24 -12.99
N ALA A 121 7.87 -30.99 -12.85
CA ALA A 121 9.27 -30.65 -12.64
C ALA A 121 9.81 -31.17 -11.29
N VAL A 122 9.05 -30.99 -10.20
CA VAL A 122 9.47 -31.50 -8.88
C VAL A 122 9.52 -33.03 -8.87
N HIS A 123 8.52 -33.70 -9.46
CA HIS A 123 8.51 -35.15 -9.53
C HIS A 123 9.65 -35.68 -10.40
N TRP A 124 9.93 -35.03 -11.53
CA TRP A 124 11.08 -35.36 -12.38
C TRP A 124 12.41 -35.21 -11.64
N ALA A 125 12.60 -34.07 -10.96
CA ALA A 125 13.81 -33.81 -10.17
C ALA A 125 14.02 -34.86 -9.08
N LYS A 126 12.96 -35.24 -8.36
CA LYS A 126 13.03 -36.17 -7.23
C LYS A 126 13.16 -37.64 -7.61
N THR A 127 12.78 -38.04 -8.82
CA THR A 127 12.64 -39.47 -9.18
C THR A 127 13.51 -39.93 -10.32
N LEU A 128 14.10 -39.02 -11.10
CA LEU A 128 14.84 -39.35 -12.32
C LEU A 128 16.10 -38.51 -12.56
N MET A 129 16.17 -37.26 -12.07
CA MET A 129 17.37 -36.42 -12.27
C MET A 129 18.50 -36.83 -11.32
N PRO A 130 19.77 -36.87 -11.72
CA PRO A 130 20.87 -37.13 -10.79
C PRO A 130 20.89 -36.15 -9.60
N ASP A 131 20.99 -36.66 -8.38
CA ASP A 131 20.97 -35.91 -7.12
C ASP A 131 22.21 -36.11 -6.26
N GLU A 132 23.38 -36.13 -6.91
CA GLU A 132 24.69 -36.25 -6.25
C GLU A 132 25.03 -35.00 -5.42
N GLU A 133 25.52 -35.23 -4.21
CA GLU A 133 25.98 -34.17 -3.32
C GLU A 133 27.34 -33.61 -3.80
N VAL A 134 27.37 -32.31 -4.13
CA VAL A 134 28.60 -31.61 -4.56
C VAL A 134 29.00 -30.58 -3.53
N ILE A 135 30.29 -30.56 -3.18
CA ILE A 135 30.90 -29.52 -2.33
C ILE A 135 31.57 -28.49 -3.23
N GLU A 136 31.16 -27.23 -3.11
CA GLU A 136 31.88 -26.09 -3.66
C GLU A 136 32.44 -25.26 -2.51
N GLU A 137 33.76 -25.27 -2.36
CA GLU A 137 34.43 -24.45 -1.35
C GLU A 137 34.25 -22.98 -1.69
N ARG A 138 33.71 -22.20 -0.74
CA ARG A 138 33.54 -20.76 -0.94
C ARG A 138 34.92 -20.12 -1.04
N HIS A 139 35.23 -19.53 -2.20
CA HIS A 139 36.40 -18.68 -2.36
C HIS A 139 36.35 -17.51 -1.36
N GLU A 140 37.51 -17.08 -0.88
CA GLU A 140 37.58 -15.85 -0.10
C GLU A 140 37.06 -14.68 -0.95
N LEU A 141 36.25 -13.79 -0.38
CA LEU A 141 35.78 -12.56 -1.04
C LEU A 141 36.89 -11.49 -1.13
N LYS A 142 38.14 -11.93 -1.32
CA LYS A 142 39.33 -11.11 -1.46
C LYS A 142 40.05 -11.58 -2.73
N SER A 143 40.43 -10.64 -3.58
CA SER A 143 41.33 -10.94 -4.69
C SER A 143 42.73 -11.25 -4.16
N ASP A 144 43.50 -12.03 -4.92
CA ASP A 144 44.92 -12.26 -4.63
C ASP A 144 45.66 -10.94 -4.48
N ASP A 145 46.64 -10.90 -3.57
CA ASP A 145 47.38 -9.67 -3.25
C ASP A 145 48.08 -9.10 -4.50
N GLU A 146 48.61 -9.96 -5.37
CA GLU A 146 49.21 -9.56 -6.64
C GLU A 146 48.21 -8.88 -7.58
N ALA A 147 46.99 -9.42 -7.70
CA ALA A 147 45.95 -8.84 -8.54
C ALA A 147 45.47 -7.50 -7.98
N TRP A 148 45.37 -7.37 -6.66
CA TRP A 148 45.01 -6.14 -5.99
C TRP A 148 46.07 -5.05 -6.19
N GLU A 149 47.36 -5.40 -5.98
CA GLU A 149 48.48 -4.48 -6.19
C GLU A 149 48.60 -4.08 -7.66
N ALA A 150 48.45 -5.01 -8.59
CA ALA A 150 48.46 -4.72 -10.02
C ALA A 150 47.33 -3.72 -10.39
N ALA A 151 46.11 -3.94 -9.91
CA ALA A 151 44.99 -3.03 -10.14
C ALA A 151 45.25 -1.64 -9.53
N ALA A 152 45.78 -1.60 -8.30
CA ALA A 152 46.13 -0.35 -7.63
C ALA A 152 47.19 0.42 -8.43
N ASN A 153 48.25 -0.25 -8.89
CA ASN A 153 49.34 0.32 -9.68
C ASN A 153 48.87 0.83 -11.05
N ILE A 154 47.95 0.12 -11.71
CA ILE A 154 47.35 0.57 -12.98
C ILE A 154 46.52 1.84 -12.74
N MET A 155 45.70 1.89 -11.69
CA MET A 155 44.89 3.06 -11.36
C MET A 155 45.73 4.27 -10.98
N THR A 156 46.72 4.10 -10.10
CA THR A 156 47.61 5.20 -9.67
C THR A 156 48.52 5.65 -10.81
N GLY A 157 49.11 4.71 -11.55
CA GLY A 157 49.95 4.98 -12.71
C GLY A 157 49.20 5.74 -13.81
N GLY A 158 47.94 5.39 -14.09
CA GLY A 158 47.08 6.13 -15.02
C GLY A 158 46.83 7.57 -14.58
N ALA A 159 46.54 7.78 -13.29
CA ALA A 159 46.34 9.13 -12.74
C ALA A 159 47.62 10.00 -12.76
N GLU A 160 48.78 9.38 -12.54
CA GLU A 160 50.09 10.04 -12.61
C GLU A 160 50.49 10.37 -14.05
N ALA A 161 50.31 9.43 -14.98
CA ALA A 161 50.54 9.63 -16.41
C ALA A 161 49.67 10.76 -16.98
N ALA A 162 48.41 10.86 -16.53
CA ALA A 162 47.52 11.96 -16.86
C ALA A 162 47.92 13.32 -16.21
N GLN A 163 48.91 13.33 -15.31
CA GLN A 163 49.44 14.52 -14.63
C GLN A 163 48.38 15.37 -13.90
N LEU A 164 47.24 14.78 -13.54
CA LEU A 164 46.08 15.49 -12.99
C LEU A 164 46.41 16.25 -11.69
N LYS A 165 47.32 15.72 -10.86
CA LYS A 165 47.80 16.39 -9.63
C LYS A 165 48.66 17.62 -9.92
N ARG A 166 49.38 17.66 -11.05
CA ARG A 166 50.29 18.76 -11.42
C ARG A 166 49.62 19.86 -12.24
N ARG A 167 48.39 19.65 -12.71
CA ARG A 167 47.62 20.58 -13.56
C ARG A 167 46.32 21.02 -12.87
N PRO A 168 46.40 21.83 -11.79
CA PRO A 168 45.23 22.18 -10.99
C PRO A 168 44.18 22.95 -11.79
N LEU A 169 44.60 23.84 -12.70
CA LEU A 169 43.66 24.58 -13.56
C LEU A 169 42.79 23.63 -14.39
N LEU A 170 43.38 22.64 -15.07
CA LEU A 170 42.66 21.66 -15.87
C LEU A 170 41.71 20.80 -15.03
N LYS A 171 42.14 20.36 -13.85
CA LYS A 171 41.31 19.59 -12.91
C LYS A 171 40.08 20.38 -12.48
N TRP A 172 40.27 21.65 -12.10
CA TRP A 172 39.19 22.51 -11.63
C TRP A 172 38.26 22.96 -12.76
N THR A 173 38.78 23.24 -13.96
CA THR A 173 37.94 23.59 -15.11
C THR A 173 37.15 22.38 -15.63
N LEU A 174 37.73 21.17 -15.62
CA LEU A 174 37.00 19.92 -15.92
C LEU A 174 35.89 19.66 -14.90
N GLY A 175 36.21 19.75 -13.59
CA GLY A 175 35.22 19.60 -12.52
C GLY A 175 34.11 20.64 -12.61
N GLY A 176 34.46 21.91 -12.86
CA GLY A 176 33.52 23.00 -13.07
C GLY A 176 32.64 22.79 -14.31
N ALA A 177 33.21 22.35 -15.43
CA ALA A 177 32.46 22.08 -16.66
C ALA A 177 31.46 20.92 -16.47
N LEU A 178 31.89 19.80 -15.88
CA LEU A 178 31.01 18.66 -15.59
C LEU A 178 29.93 19.02 -14.55
N GLY A 179 30.30 19.78 -13.51
CA GLY A 179 29.37 20.24 -12.48
C GLY A 179 28.32 21.20 -13.03
N LEU A 180 28.72 22.22 -13.79
CA LEU A 180 27.81 23.17 -14.42
C LEU A 180 26.95 22.52 -15.52
N PHE A 181 27.47 21.52 -16.23
CA PHE A 181 26.69 20.74 -17.20
C PHE A 181 25.54 19.96 -16.54
N ALA A 182 25.71 19.50 -15.31
CA ALA A 182 24.65 18.79 -14.58
C ALA A 182 23.51 19.72 -14.13
N VAL A 183 23.76 21.01 -13.92
CA VAL A 183 22.77 21.99 -13.45
C VAL A 183 21.54 22.10 -14.36
N PRO A 184 21.65 22.34 -15.68
CA PRO A 184 20.49 22.41 -16.58
C PRO A 184 19.78 21.07 -16.78
N VAL A 185 20.35 19.96 -16.32
CA VAL A 185 19.66 18.65 -16.28
C VAL A 185 18.90 18.51 -14.96
N ALA A 186 19.54 18.80 -13.83
CA ALA A 186 18.94 18.66 -12.50
C ALA A 186 17.83 19.68 -12.23
N LEU A 187 18.00 20.94 -12.64
CA LEU A 187 17.03 22.00 -12.36
C LEU A 187 15.65 21.76 -13.00
N PRO A 188 15.52 21.42 -14.30
CA PRO A 188 14.22 21.09 -14.88
C PRO A 188 13.65 19.77 -14.35
N LEU A 189 14.49 18.78 -14.04
CA LEU A 189 14.02 17.54 -13.44
C LEU A 189 13.40 17.78 -12.06
N LEU A 190 14.05 18.56 -11.20
CA LEU A 190 13.54 18.87 -9.86
C LEU A 190 12.40 19.91 -9.91
N GLY A 191 12.55 20.95 -10.72
CA GLY A 191 11.56 22.02 -10.88
C GLY A 191 10.31 21.60 -11.67
N GLY A 192 10.41 20.55 -12.48
CA GLY A 192 9.31 19.97 -13.25
C GLY A 192 8.45 18.97 -12.48
N LEU A 193 8.77 18.65 -11.22
CA LEU A 193 8.01 17.69 -10.41
C LEU A 193 6.63 18.18 -9.97
N GLY A 194 6.31 19.45 -10.19
CA GLY A 194 4.95 19.94 -9.99
C GLY A 194 4.84 21.46 -9.85
N PRO A 195 3.61 21.99 -9.89
CA PRO A 195 3.36 23.40 -9.66
C PRO A 195 3.61 23.76 -8.18
N MET A 196 4.02 25.00 -7.95
CA MET A 196 4.11 25.55 -6.60
C MET A 196 2.69 25.73 -6.02
N PRO A 197 2.42 25.30 -4.77
CA PRO A 197 1.07 25.26 -4.20
C PRO A 197 0.44 26.63 -3.90
N LYS A 198 1.21 27.73 -3.95
CA LYS A 198 0.76 29.12 -3.75
C LYS A 198 -0.25 29.26 -2.59
N LEU A 199 -1.50 29.62 -2.87
CA LEU A 199 -2.57 29.82 -1.89
C LEU A 199 -3.63 28.71 -1.91
N ASP A 200 -3.39 27.62 -2.64
CA ASP A 200 -4.38 26.56 -2.88
C ASP A 200 -4.68 25.74 -1.61
N LEU A 201 -3.77 25.80 -0.62
CA LEU A 201 -3.94 25.17 0.70
C LEU A 201 -4.79 26.02 1.67
N VAL A 202 -5.02 27.29 1.32
CA VAL A 202 -5.70 28.26 2.20
C VAL A 202 -7.10 28.59 1.67
N LYS A 203 -7.26 28.69 0.34
CA LYS A 203 -8.51 29.10 -0.29
C LYS A 203 -9.32 27.90 -0.77
N THR A 204 -10.64 28.04 -0.68
CA THR A 204 -11.63 27.10 -1.19
C THR A 204 -12.65 27.85 -2.06
N MET A 205 -13.53 27.12 -2.76
CA MET A 205 -14.64 27.78 -3.48
C MET A 205 -15.55 28.63 -2.58
N TRP A 206 -15.60 28.37 -1.27
CA TRP A 206 -16.39 29.17 -0.33
C TRP A 206 -15.88 30.61 -0.17
N ASP A 207 -14.62 30.89 -0.55
CA ASP A 207 -14.05 32.24 -0.56
C ASP A 207 -14.51 33.09 -1.75
N THR A 208 -15.23 32.50 -2.70
CA THR A 208 -15.68 33.17 -3.93
C THR A 208 -17.18 33.40 -3.90
N LYS A 209 -17.62 34.43 -4.62
CA LYS A 209 -19.03 34.85 -4.69
C LYS A 209 -19.62 34.56 -6.07
N ILE A 210 -20.92 34.29 -6.13
CA ILE A 210 -21.69 34.21 -7.38
C ILE A 210 -22.53 35.47 -7.45
N ASN A 211 -22.42 36.27 -8.51
CA ASN A 211 -23.21 37.51 -8.69
C ASN A 211 -23.22 38.44 -7.46
N GLY A 212 -22.08 38.58 -6.76
CA GLY A 212 -21.95 39.42 -5.57
C GLY A 212 -22.50 38.84 -4.27
N ARG A 213 -23.18 37.68 -4.32
CA ARG A 213 -23.68 36.95 -3.14
C ARG A 213 -22.80 35.75 -2.78
N GLY A 214 -22.92 35.29 -1.53
CA GLY A 214 -22.36 34.02 -1.09
C GLY A 214 -22.89 32.84 -1.92
N ARG A 215 -22.12 31.75 -1.98
CA ARG A 215 -22.55 30.52 -2.66
C ARG A 215 -23.63 29.82 -1.83
N ARG A 216 -24.66 29.31 -2.49
CA ARG A 216 -25.66 28.45 -1.85
C ARG A 216 -25.04 27.11 -1.45
N LEU A 217 -25.57 26.54 -0.38
CA LEU A 217 -25.27 25.18 0.06
C LEU A 217 -26.12 24.20 -0.77
N MET A 218 -25.46 23.35 -1.54
CA MET A 218 -26.10 22.39 -2.45
C MET A 218 -25.95 20.97 -1.92
N ARG A 219 -27.00 20.15 -2.00
CA ARG A 219 -26.97 18.73 -1.63
C ARG A 219 -26.10 17.94 -2.60
N ASP A 220 -25.22 17.09 -2.07
CA ASP A 220 -24.39 16.15 -2.84
C ASP A 220 -25.04 14.76 -2.86
N PRO A 221 -25.16 14.09 -4.03
CA PRO A 221 -24.70 14.49 -5.37
C PRO A 221 -25.70 15.28 -6.23
N GLU A 222 -26.93 15.50 -5.77
CA GLU A 222 -28.03 15.99 -6.63
C GLU A 222 -27.84 17.43 -7.13
N GLY A 223 -27.03 18.24 -6.44
CA GLY A 223 -26.79 19.63 -6.80
C GLY A 223 -27.97 20.56 -6.53
N THR A 224 -28.91 20.18 -5.67
CA THR A 224 -30.09 20.99 -5.32
C THR A 224 -29.80 21.91 -4.13
N ALA A 225 -30.22 23.18 -4.21
CA ALA A 225 -30.06 24.13 -3.11
C ALA A 225 -30.89 23.73 -1.88
N ILE A 226 -30.33 23.91 -0.68
CA ILE A 226 -30.93 23.50 0.58
C ILE A 226 -31.67 24.68 1.21
N ARG A 227 -32.97 24.53 1.50
CA ARG A 227 -33.72 25.52 2.28
C ARG A 227 -33.51 25.29 3.77
N ALA A 228 -33.52 26.36 4.57
CA ALA A 228 -33.41 26.23 6.03
C ALA A 228 -34.56 25.37 6.61
N SER A 229 -35.75 25.45 6.02
CA SER A 229 -36.92 24.64 6.38
C SER A 229 -36.73 23.13 6.15
N ASP A 230 -35.84 22.74 5.24
CA ASP A 230 -35.60 21.34 4.90
C ASP A 230 -34.73 20.64 5.95
N VAL A 231 -33.99 21.41 6.74
CA VAL A 231 -33.07 20.87 7.76
C VAL A 231 -33.84 20.69 9.06
N THR A 232 -34.33 19.49 9.32
CA THR A 232 -35.00 19.14 10.59
C THR A 232 -33.99 18.72 11.65
N LEU A 233 -34.40 18.71 12.93
CA LEU A 233 -33.52 18.29 14.04
C LEU A 233 -32.93 16.90 13.79
N GLY A 234 -31.60 16.77 13.88
CA GLY A 234 -30.90 15.51 13.60
C GLY A 234 -30.68 15.21 12.10
N SER A 235 -31.13 16.07 11.19
CA SER A 235 -30.80 15.97 9.76
C SER A 235 -29.29 16.07 9.56
N VAL A 236 -28.78 15.29 8.59
CA VAL A 236 -27.38 15.31 8.15
C VAL A 236 -27.37 15.43 6.64
N PHE A 237 -26.84 16.51 6.10
CA PHE A 237 -26.66 16.68 4.66
C PHE A 237 -25.18 16.75 4.29
N HIS A 238 -24.81 16.08 3.20
CA HIS A 238 -23.55 16.30 2.51
C HIS A 238 -23.72 17.48 1.56
N VAL A 239 -22.83 18.44 1.68
CA VAL A 239 -22.97 19.75 1.04
C VAL A 239 -21.75 20.10 0.22
N LEU A 240 -22.03 20.66 -0.95
CA LEU A 240 -21.04 21.26 -1.85
C LEU A 240 -21.43 22.71 -2.17
N PRO A 241 -20.46 23.55 -2.55
CA PRO A 241 -20.75 24.90 -3.00
C PRO A 241 -21.46 24.89 -4.35
N GLU A 242 -22.40 25.81 -4.51
CA GLU A 242 -23.02 26.13 -5.80
C GLU A 242 -21.97 26.35 -6.89
N GLY A 243 -22.17 25.75 -8.07
CA GLY A 243 -21.27 25.87 -9.22
C GLY A 243 -19.98 25.03 -9.16
N VAL A 244 -19.83 24.11 -8.18
CA VAL A 244 -18.62 23.26 -8.09
C VAL A 244 -18.42 22.38 -9.31
N ASN A 245 -19.51 21.86 -9.90
CA ASN A 245 -19.46 20.96 -11.06
C ASN A 245 -19.04 21.68 -12.35
N ASP A 246 -19.16 23.01 -12.38
CA ASP A 246 -18.88 23.84 -13.56
C ASP A 246 -17.43 24.36 -13.58
N THR A 247 -16.61 24.00 -12.58
CA THR A 247 -15.20 24.36 -12.53
C THR A 247 -14.34 23.52 -13.47
N GLU A 248 -13.13 24.00 -13.80
CA GLU A 248 -12.17 23.25 -14.64
C GLU A 248 -11.76 21.91 -14.01
N HIS A 249 -11.67 21.85 -12.69
CA HIS A 249 -11.27 20.68 -11.92
C HIS A 249 -12.25 20.38 -10.78
N PRO A 250 -13.47 19.89 -11.10
CA PRO A 250 -14.55 19.77 -10.13
C PRO A 250 -14.22 18.79 -8.99
N LEU A 251 -13.48 17.72 -9.27
CA LEU A 251 -13.07 16.76 -8.25
C LEU A 251 -12.10 17.38 -7.22
N ASN A 252 -11.19 18.25 -7.67
CA ASN A 252 -10.24 18.93 -6.78
C ASN A 252 -10.96 19.93 -5.87
N GLU A 253 -11.94 20.65 -6.41
CA GLU A 253 -12.73 21.58 -5.61
C GLU A 253 -13.67 20.85 -4.63
N LYS A 254 -14.30 19.75 -5.03
CA LYS A 254 -15.09 18.90 -4.11
C LYS A 254 -14.25 18.37 -2.95
N ALA A 255 -13.02 17.94 -3.23
CA ALA A 255 -12.11 17.43 -2.20
C ALA A 255 -11.72 18.49 -1.15
N LYS A 256 -11.74 19.78 -1.51
CA LYS A 256 -11.41 20.89 -0.59
C LYS A 256 -12.65 21.52 0.05
N ALA A 257 -13.79 21.51 -0.63
CA ALA A 257 -14.95 22.31 -0.27
C ALA A 257 -16.13 21.51 0.31
N SER A 258 -16.02 20.18 0.45
CA SER A 258 -17.11 19.39 1.01
C SER A 258 -17.38 19.73 2.48
N VAL A 259 -18.67 19.86 2.80
CA VAL A 259 -19.21 20.27 4.09
C VAL A 259 -20.22 19.25 4.58
N LEU A 260 -20.26 19.06 5.90
CA LEU A 260 -21.32 18.36 6.59
C LEU A 260 -22.21 19.39 7.29
N LEU A 261 -23.50 19.39 6.93
CA LEU A 261 -24.52 20.24 7.51
C LEU A 261 -25.38 19.40 8.47
N VAL A 262 -25.51 19.86 9.72
CA VAL A 262 -26.28 19.17 10.75
C VAL A 262 -27.13 20.18 11.50
N ARG A 263 -28.37 19.82 11.84
CA ARG A 263 -29.17 20.62 12.79
C ARG A 263 -29.17 19.99 14.18
N LEU A 264 -28.57 20.72 15.11
CA LEU A 264 -28.51 20.38 16.52
C LEU A 264 -29.66 21.07 17.27
N ASP A 265 -29.97 20.55 18.45
CA ASP A 265 -30.73 21.30 19.44
C ASP A 265 -29.85 22.45 19.94
N GLU A 266 -30.33 23.69 19.82
CA GLU A 266 -29.61 24.88 20.25
C GLU A 266 -29.21 24.82 21.73
N ALA A 267 -30.02 24.19 22.59
CA ALA A 267 -29.68 24.04 24.00
C ALA A 267 -28.38 23.25 24.22
N LYS A 268 -28.02 22.35 23.29
CA LYS A 268 -26.82 21.52 23.37
C LYS A 268 -25.56 22.20 22.83
N ILE A 269 -25.66 23.29 22.08
CA ILE A 269 -24.50 23.95 21.47
C ILE A 269 -23.72 24.71 22.55
N LYS A 270 -22.50 24.27 22.88
CA LYS A 270 -21.70 24.86 23.98
C LYS A 270 -20.95 26.12 23.55
N SER A 271 -20.49 26.18 22.31
CA SER A 271 -19.69 27.29 21.78
C SER A 271 -20.56 28.45 21.28
N GLU A 272 -20.30 29.66 21.78
CA GLU A 272 -20.99 30.88 21.32
C GLU A 272 -20.69 31.17 19.84
N ARG A 273 -19.43 31.03 19.43
CA ARG A 273 -19.00 31.18 18.03
C ARG A 273 -19.79 30.24 17.13
N GLN A 274 -19.95 28.99 17.57
CA GLN A 274 -20.70 27.99 16.83
C GLN A 274 -22.16 28.40 16.61
N ARG A 275 -22.82 28.91 17.66
CA ARG A 275 -24.20 29.41 17.56
C ARG A 275 -24.30 30.60 16.61
N GLN A 276 -23.41 31.59 16.76
CA GLN A 276 -23.42 32.81 15.95
C GLN A 276 -23.13 32.58 14.46
N TRP A 277 -22.44 31.49 14.12
CA TRP A 277 -22.11 31.14 12.73
C TRP A 277 -23.09 30.15 12.10
N GLY A 278 -23.98 29.58 12.89
CA GLY A 278 -25.10 28.77 12.45
C GLY A 278 -26.39 29.58 12.32
N VAL A 279 -27.48 28.89 11.98
CA VAL A 279 -28.84 29.45 11.90
C VAL A 279 -29.81 28.46 12.54
N ASP A 280 -30.54 28.86 13.59
CA ASP A 280 -31.58 28.04 14.24
C ASP A 280 -31.13 26.59 14.59
N GLY A 281 -29.91 26.47 15.11
CA GLY A 281 -29.25 25.19 15.43
C GLY A 281 -28.61 24.46 14.24
N ILE A 282 -28.75 24.96 13.02
CA ILE A 282 -28.09 24.46 11.81
C ILE A 282 -26.63 24.90 11.83
N VAL A 283 -25.71 23.93 11.78
CA VAL A 283 -24.28 24.15 11.77
C VAL A 283 -23.65 23.45 10.57
N ALA A 284 -22.65 24.09 9.96
CA ALA A 284 -21.93 23.60 8.79
C ALA A 284 -20.44 23.49 9.11
N TYR A 285 -19.87 22.30 8.98
CA TYR A 285 -18.45 22.04 9.22
C TYR A 285 -17.80 21.41 7.99
N SER A 286 -16.51 21.70 7.78
CA SER A 286 -15.77 20.98 6.74
C SER A 286 -15.83 19.47 6.97
N LYS A 287 -16.10 18.71 5.91
CA LYS A 287 -16.05 17.25 5.90
C LYS A 287 -14.61 16.75 5.87
N ILE A 288 -13.60 17.60 5.71
CA ILE A 288 -12.22 17.18 5.48
C ILE A 288 -11.45 17.11 6.79
N CYS A 289 -11.06 15.88 7.18
CA CYS A 289 -10.37 15.63 8.43
C CYS A 289 -9.05 16.43 8.53
N THR A 290 -8.83 17.11 9.65
CA THR A 290 -7.62 17.90 9.93
C THR A 290 -6.36 17.07 10.19
N HIS A 291 -6.47 15.74 10.20
CA HIS A 291 -5.32 14.84 10.29
C HIS A 291 -4.67 14.63 8.91
N VAL A 292 -5.31 13.83 8.05
CA VAL A 292 -4.78 13.42 6.72
C VAL A 292 -5.81 13.55 5.60
N GLY A 293 -6.86 14.37 5.78
CA GLY A 293 -7.75 14.79 4.70
C GLY A 293 -8.88 13.84 4.35
N CYS A 294 -9.05 12.73 5.07
CA CYS A 294 -10.20 11.84 4.84
C CYS A 294 -11.56 12.54 5.04
N PRO A 295 -12.58 12.19 4.25
CA PRO A 295 -13.94 12.70 4.44
C PRO A 295 -14.55 12.12 5.73
N VAL A 296 -14.84 13.00 6.67
CA VAL A 296 -15.51 12.73 7.95
C VAL A 296 -17.02 12.75 7.71
N GLY A 297 -17.69 11.59 7.80
CA GLY A 297 -19.11 11.49 7.48
C GLY A 297 -19.92 10.57 8.40
N LEU A 298 -19.28 9.92 9.37
CA LEU A 298 -19.96 9.03 10.30
C LEU A 298 -20.46 9.85 11.49
N TYR A 299 -21.69 10.34 11.40
CA TYR A 299 -22.32 11.13 12.46
C TYR A 299 -23.17 10.24 13.36
N GLU A 300 -22.92 10.29 14.66
CA GLU A 300 -23.74 9.61 15.64
C GLU A 300 -24.73 10.58 16.28
N GLN A 301 -26.02 10.41 15.98
CA GLN A 301 -27.07 11.36 16.36
C GLN A 301 -27.28 11.49 17.87
N GLN A 302 -27.04 10.43 18.65
CA GLN A 302 -27.28 10.44 20.10
C GLN A 302 -26.21 11.22 20.86
N THR A 303 -24.94 10.99 20.52
CA THR A 303 -23.78 11.60 21.17
C THR A 303 -23.36 12.91 20.49
N HIS A 304 -23.86 13.17 19.28
CA HIS A 304 -23.43 14.27 18.41
C HIS A 304 -21.93 14.23 18.08
N HIS A 305 -21.34 13.04 18.15
CA HIS A 305 -19.96 12.81 17.75
C HIS A 305 -19.90 12.58 16.24
N LEU A 306 -18.87 13.18 15.65
CA LEU A 306 -18.57 13.02 14.23
C LEU A 306 -17.24 12.27 14.08
N LEU A 307 -17.28 11.11 13.44
CA LEU A 307 -16.17 10.17 13.37
C LEU A 307 -15.55 10.15 11.97
N CYS A 308 -14.21 10.18 11.95
CA CYS A 308 -13.42 9.96 10.75
C CYS A 308 -13.15 8.46 10.57
N PRO A 309 -13.58 7.82 9.45
CA PRO A 309 -13.44 6.38 9.28
C PRO A 309 -12.00 5.90 9.10
N CYS A 310 -11.06 6.79 8.76
CA CYS A 310 -9.68 6.39 8.46
C CYS A 310 -8.86 6.07 9.72
N HIS A 311 -8.90 6.95 10.72
CA HIS A 311 -8.07 6.83 11.93
C HIS A 311 -8.84 7.19 13.20
N GLN A 312 -10.17 7.17 13.12
CA GLN A 312 -11.09 7.31 14.25
C GLN A 312 -10.97 8.65 15.00
N SER A 313 -10.38 9.69 14.40
CA SER A 313 -10.49 11.05 14.93
C SER A 313 -11.96 11.39 15.12
N THR A 314 -12.31 11.73 16.35
CA THR A 314 -13.68 12.00 16.77
C THR A 314 -13.81 13.45 17.19
N PHE A 315 -14.81 14.13 16.63
CA PHE A 315 -15.07 15.55 16.83
C PHE A 315 -16.41 15.73 17.54
N ASP A 316 -16.44 16.49 18.64
CA ASP A 316 -17.68 16.83 19.34
C ASP A 316 -18.39 17.96 18.58
N MET A 317 -19.47 17.66 17.85
CA MET A 317 -20.22 18.68 17.12
C MET A 317 -20.98 19.63 18.05
N THR A 318 -21.13 19.34 19.35
CA THR A 318 -21.76 20.26 20.31
C THR A 318 -20.79 21.32 20.83
N ASP A 319 -19.48 21.10 20.67
CA ASP A 319 -18.41 21.98 21.15
C ASP A 319 -17.45 22.36 20.00
N ASP A 320 -18.01 23.01 18.97
CA ASP A 320 -17.27 23.56 17.83
C ASP A 320 -16.34 22.55 17.10
N CYS A 321 -16.80 21.30 16.97
CA CYS A 321 -16.02 20.19 16.43
C CYS A 321 -14.66 20.01 17.11
N LYS A 322 -14.57 20.27 18.41
CA LYS A 322 -13.38 19.98 19.22
C LYS A 322 -12.99 18.51 19.09
N VAL A 323 -11.70 18.25 18.91
CA VAL A 323 -11.19 16.88 18.89
C VAL A 323 -11.28 16.29 20.29
N ILE A 324 -11.98 15.18 20.44
CA ILE A 324 -12.13 14.46 21.70
C ILE A 324 -11.41 13.10 21.70
N PHE A 325 -11.08 12.57 20.53
CA PHE A 325 -10.33 11.32 20.38
C PHE A 325 -9.58 11.25 19.04
N GLY A 326 -8.54 10.43 18.98
CA GLY A 326 -7.78 10.12 17.76
C GLY A 326 -6.63 11.10 17.44
N PRO A 327 -5.98 10.94 16.28
CA PRO A 327 -4.74 11.64 15.95
C PRO A 327 -4.90 13.09 15.47
N ALA A 328 -6.11 13.53 15.09
CA ALA A 328 -6.34 14.91 14.70
C ALA A 328 -5.94 15.89 15.82
N LYS A 329 -5.30 17.01 15.47
CA LYS A 329 -4.83 18.01 16.45
C LYS A 329 -5.56 19.35 16.35
N ARG A 330 -6.49 19.50 15.40
CA ARG A 330 -7.28 20.72 15.19
C ARG A 330 -8.76 20.38 15.03
N PRO A 331 -9.69 21.21 15.53
CA PRO A 331 -11.11 21.05 15.25
C PRO A 331 -11.37 21.23 13.75
N LEU A 332 -12.47 20.66 13.26
CA LEU A 332 -12.94 20.93 11.91
C LEU A 332 -13.36 22.41 11.80
N PRO A 333 -12.97 23.13 10.74
CA PRO A 333 -13.38 24.51 10.58
C PRO A 333 -14.89 24.60 10.29
N GLN A 334 -15.57 25.48 11.02
CA GLN A 334 -16.97 25.81 10.77
C GLN A 334 -17.09 26.77 9.59
N LEU A 335 -18.06 26.55 8.72
CA LEU A 335 -18.47 27.48 7.68
C LEU A 335 -19.55 28.41 8.26
N LYS A 336 -19.39 29.72 8.12
CA LYS A 336 -20.41 30.67 8.54
C LYS A 336 -21.53 30.69 7.50
N ILE A 337 -22.76 30.42 7.95
CA ILE A 337 -23.93 30.34 7.08
C ILE A 337 -25.01 31.35 7.49
N SER A 338 -25.82 31.74 6.51
CA SER A 338 -27.04 32.54 6.69
C SER A 338 -28.14 32.04 5.76
N VAL A 339 -29.31 32.70 5.80
CA VAL A 339 -30.45 32.40 4.94
C VAL A 339 -30.67 33.59 4.01
N ASP A 340 -30.75 33.34 2.71
CA ASP A 340 -31.05 34.37 1.72
C ASP A 340 -32.55 34.72 1.69
N ASP A 341 -32.90 35.76 0.94
CA ASP A 341 -34.29 36.27 0.83
C ASP A 341 -35.27 35.22 0.26
N GLU A 342 -34.75 34.21 -0.46
CA GLU A 342 -35.54 33.11 -1.01
C GLU A 342 -35.69 31.93 -0.03
N GLY A 343 -35.02 31.96 1.13
CA GLY A 343 -35.06 30.94 2.17
C GLY A 343 -34.00 29.83 2.03
N TYR A 344 -33.00 30.00 1.16
CA TYR A 344 -31.91 29.04 0.98
C TYR A 344 -30.71 29.34 1.88
N LEU A 345 -30.03 28.28 2.31
CA LEU A 345 -28.78 28.42 3.05
C LEU A 345 -27.65 28.90 2.12
N VAL A 346 -26.95 29.94 2.55
CA VAL A 346 -25.80 30.53 1.85
C VAL A 346 -24.59 30.64 2.78
N ALA A 347 -23.39 30.56 2.21
CA ALA A 347 -22.16 30.83 2.95
C ALA A 347 -21.85 32.33 2.96
N ASP A 348 -21.75 32.93 4.14
CA ASP A 348 -21.42 34.37 4.30
C ASP A 348 -19.99 34.69 3.84
N GLN A 349 -19.08 33.76 4.13
CA GLN A 349 -17.64 33.88 3.91
C GLN A 349 -17.02 32.49 3.81
N GLY A 350 -15.79 32.43 3.31
CA GLY A 350 -14.95 31.23 3.39
C GLY A 350 -14.56 30.87 4.82
N PHE A 351 -13.87 29.75 4.97
CA PHE A 351 -13.42 29.28 6.28
C PHE A 351 -12.38 30.23 6.88
N LYS A 352 -12.46 30.50 8.19
CA LYS A 352 -11.43 31.26 8.91
C LYS A 352 -10.21 30.44 9.32
N ARG A 353 -10.22 29.13 9.08
CA ARG A 353 -9.03 28.28 9.25
C ARG A 353 -8.88 27.39 8.02
N PRO A 354 -7.64 27.04 7.63
CA PRO A 354 -7.42 26.15 6.50
C PRO A 354 -8.16 24.82 6.68
N VAL A 355 -8.76 24.36 5.58
CA VAL A 355 -9.46 23.08 5.53
C VAL A 355 -8.46 21.93 5.38
N GLY A 356 -8.74 20.82 6.06
CA GLY A 356 -7.93 19.62 5.96
C GLY A 356 -6.64 19.64 6.77
N PRO A 357 -5.65 18.81 6.40
CA PRO A 357 -4.39 18.62 7.15
C PRO A 357 -3.61 19.91 7.37
N SER A 358 -2.85 19.95 8.46
CA SER A 358 -1.91 21.06 8.68
C SER A 358 -0.78 21.01 7.65
N PHE A 359 -0.26 22.18 7.32
CA PHE A 359 0.92 22.35 6.47
C PHE A 359 1.91 23.30 7.16
N TRP A 360 3.11 23.42 6.62
CA TRP A 360 4.23 24.09 7.29
C TRP A 360 3.97 25.57 7.59
N GLU A 361 3.25 26.25 6.72
CA GLU A 361 2.88 27.66 6.86
C GLU A 361 1.62 27.89 7.72
N ASP A 362 0.92 26.82 8.15
CA ASP A 362 -0.23 26.93 9.06
C ASP A 362 0.25 27.25 10.48
N ASN A 363 0.08 28.51 10.88
CA ASN A 363 0.46 29.01 12.19
C ASN A 363 -0.65 28.90 13.25
N GLY A 364 -1.76 28.21 12.94
CA GLY A 364 -2.90 28.01 13.83
C GLY A 364 -3.73 29.26 14.12
N LYS A 365 -3.43 30.39 13.48
CA LYS A 365 -4.22 31.63 13.59
C LYS A 365 -5.35 31.64 12.57
N GLU A 366 -6.38 32.44 12.86
CA GLU A 366 -7.44 32.66 11.88
C GLU A 366 -6.92 33.41 10.65
N LEU A 367 -7.41 32.99 9.49
CA LEU A 367 -7.14 33.62 8.20
C LEU A 367 -7.73 35.04 8.20
N LYS A 368 -6.88 36.00 7.87
CA LYS A 368 -7.32 37.39 7.65
C LYS A 368 -8.17 37.42 6.38
N SER A 369 -9.35 38.06 6.47
CA SER A 369 -10.28 38.27 5.36
C SER A 369 -9.67 39.08 4.24
#